data_AF-A0A7J9FU16-F1
#
_entry.id   AF-A0A7J9FU16-F1
#
_cell.length_a   1.000
_cell.length_b   1.000
_cell.length_c   1.000
_cell.angle_alpha   90.00
_cell.angle_beta   90.00
_cell.angle_gamma   90.00
#
_symmetry.space_group_name_H-M   'P 1'
#
loop_
_entity.id
_entity.type
_entity.pdbx_description
1 polymer ?
#
loop_
_entity_poly.entity_id
_entity_poly.type
_entity_poly.pdbx_seq_one_letter_code
_entity_poly.pdbx_strand_id
1 'polypeptide(L)'
;MKILAVGPSMTPEYSQWRDQRVNDNIPVLNPETTRSLEEHLQVIPSEMEIIKQDFEKRSLELGRKIEQLEEEKMQLGLDVDVKKLEADKLRKGKNKAEEDLDSLKTDYKRLRRSIRTVGLGKTSEKWRQEI
;
A
#
# COMPACT_ATOMS: atom_id res chain seq x y z
N MET A 1 20.84 88.76 -11.11
CA MET A 1 20.04 87.54 -10.91
C MET A 1 18.64 87.96 -10.51
N LYS A 2 17.59 87.52 -11.23
CA LYS A 2 16.18 87.83 -10.90
C LYS A 2 15.67 86.74 -9.96
N ILE A 3 15.21 87.12 -8.76
CA ILE A 3 14.55 86.21 -7.82
C ILE A 3 13.09 86.09 -8.27
N LEU A 4 12.69 84.90 -8.74
CA LEU A 4 11.29 84.57 -8.98
C LEU A 4 10.62 84.37 -7.62
N ALA A 5 9.79 85.32 -7.20
CA ALA A 5 8.90 85.14 -6.07
C ALA A 5 7.78 84.17 -6.47
N VAL A 6 7.92 82.91 -6.09
CA VAL A 6 6.86 81.90 -6.16
C VAL A 6 5.89 82.19 -5.02
N GLY A 7 4.74 82.78 -5.33
CA GLY A 7 3.64 82.93 -4.39
C GLY A 7 3.07 81.56 -3.99
N PRO A 8 2.48 81.42 -2.79
CA PRO A 8 1.89 80.16 -2.34
C PRO A 8 0.74 79.77 -3.27
N SER A 9 0.88 78.64 -3.98
CA SER A 9 -0.10 78.16 -4.96
C SER A 9 -1.34 77.50 -4.34
N MET A 10 -1.58 77.70 -3.04
CA MET A 10 -2.75 77.16 -2.34
C MET A 10 -3.57 78.34 -1.84
N THR A 11 -4.70 78.59 -2.49
CA THR A 11 -5.66 79.59 -2.07
C THR A 11 -6.14 79.27 -0.64
N PRO A 12 -6.15 80.24 0.29
CA PRO A 12 -6.55 80.02 1.69
C PRO A 12 -7.97 79.44 1.84
N GLU A 13 -8.82 79.68 0.83
CA GLU A 13 -10.17 79.13 0.75
C GLU A 13 -10.19 77.59 0.70
N TYR A 14 -9.19 76.94 0.09
CA TYR A 14 -9.16 75.48 -0.02
C TYR A 14 -8.89 74.80 1.33
N SER A 15 -8.02 75.39 2.16
CA SER A 15 -7.76 74.95 3.52
C SER A 15 -9.00 75.07 4.40
N GLN A 16 -9.68 76.23 4.36
CA GLN A 16 -10.93 76.44 5.11
C GLN A 16 -12.05 75.50 4.66
N TRP A 17 -12.17 75.26 3.35
CA TRP A 17 -13.11 74.28 2.80
C TRP A 17 -12.84 72.85 3.29
N ARG A 18 -11.57 72.48 3.48
CA ARG A 18 -11.19 71.15 3.97
C ARG A 18 -11.46 70.97 5.47
N ASP A 19 -11.17 71.99 6.27
CA ASP A 19 -11.38 71.97 7.73
C ASP A 19 -12.86 71.93 8.12
N GLN A 20 -13.74 72.40 7.22
CA GLN A 20 -15.19 72.41 7.42
C GLN A 20 -15.88 71.08 7.04
N ARG A 21 -15.13 70.10 6.51
CA ARG A 21 -15.68 68.75 6.22
C ARG A 21 -15.61 67.86 7.45
N VAL A 22 -16.76 67.65 8.09
CA VAL A 22 -17.01 66.44 8.88
C VAL A 22 -17.14 65.28 7.89
N ASN A 23 -16.28 64.26 8.01
CA ASN A 23 -16.30 63.13 7.08
C ASN A 23 -17.44 62.17 7.44
N ASP A 24 -18.62 62.40 6.88
CA ASP A 24 -19.80 61.54 7.06
C ASP A 24 -19.62 60.12 6.45
N ASN A 25 -18.49 59.84 5.79
CA ASN A 25 -18.16 58.51 5.28
C ASN A 25 -17.47 57.60 6.31
N ILE A 26 -17.28 58.03 7.55
CA ILE A 26 -16.90 57.12 8.65
C ILE A 26 -18.21 56.67 9.28
N PRO A 27 -18.66 55.42 9.07
CA PRO A 27 -19.82 54.93 9.79
C PRO A 27 -19.51 55.01 11.28
N VAL A 28 -20.35 55.71 12.03
CA VAL A 28 -20.34 55.66 13.49
C VAL A 28 -20.43 54.18 13.87
N LEU A 29 -19.38 53.66 14.51
CA LEU A 29 -19.37 52.32 15.08
C LEU A 29 -20.49 52.26 16.13
N ASN A 30 -21.62 51.65 15.77
CA ASN A 30 -22.73 51.45 16.70
C ASN A 30 -22.24 50.49 17.82
N PRO A 31 -22.30 50.88 19.11
CA PRO A 31 -21.91 50.01 20.21
C PRO A 31 -22.84 48.80 20.41
N GLU A 32 -23.98 48.73 19.71
CA GLU A 32 -24.86 47.53 19.71
C GLU A 32 -24.28 46.35 18.90
N THR A 33 -23.24 46.62 18.09
CA THR A 33 -22.47 45.59 17.36
C THR A 33 -21.30 45.05 18.19
N THR A 34 -21.48 44.90 19.50
CA THR A 34 -20.59 44.12 20.39
C THR A 34 -20.77 42.60 20.22
N ARG A 35 -21.28 42.14 19.08
CA ARG A 35 -20.89 40.82 18.61
C ARG A 35 -19.43 40.94 18.22
N SER A 36 -18.56 40.31 19.00
CA SER A 36 -17.11 40.45 18.85
C SER A 36 -16.71 40.28 17.39
N LEU A 37 -15.69 41.02 16.95
CA LEU A 37 -15.06 40.80 15.64
C LEU A 37 -14.75 39.30 15.43
N GLU A 38 -14.51 38.58 16.53
CA GLU A 38 -14.36 37.13 16.64
C GLU A 38 -15.61 36.32 16.23
N GLU A 39 -16.83 36.75 16.57
CA GLU A 39 -18.09 36.15 16.08
C GLU A 39 -18.33 36.44 14.59
N HIS A 40 -17.84 37.57 14.07
CA HIS A 40 -17.92 37.92 12.63
C HIS A 40 -16.80 37.26 11.82
N LEU A 41 -15.68 36.95 12.47
CA LEU A 41 -14.58 36.11 12.00
C LEU A 41 -14.77 34.66 12.44
N GLN A 42 -16.01 34.21 12.67
CA GLN A 42 -16.28 32.78 12.76
C GLN A 42 -15.76 32.17 11.45
N VAL A 43 -14.58 31.56 11.52
CA VAL A 43 -13.80 31.10 10.37
C VAL A 43 -14.57 29.94 9.78
N ILE A 44 -15.58 30.25 8.96
CA ILE A 44 -16.22 29.27 8.11
C ILE A 44 -15.10 28.79 7.19
N PRO A 45 -14.71 27.51 7.29
CA PRO A 45 -13.69 26.97 6.42
C PRO A 45 -14.12 27.22 4.97
N SER A 46 -13.23 27.79 4.17
CA SER A 46 -13.52 27.97 2.75
C SER A 46 -13.79 26.60 2.12
N GLU A 47 -14.62 26.54 1.08
CA GLU A 47 -14.87 25.29 0.35
C GLU A 47 -13.55 24.63 -0.10
N MET A 48 -12.54 25.44 -0.43
CA MET A 48 -11.21 24.97 -0.79
C MET A 48 -10.47 24.28 0.37
N GLU A 49 -10.62 24.79 1.58
CA GLU A 49 -9.99 24.23 2.78
C GLU A 49 -10.64 22.91 3.19
N ILE A 50 -11.96 22.80 3.03
CA ILE A 50 -12.70 21.54 3.21
C ILE A 50 -12.23 20.49 2.19
N ILE A 51 -12.16 20.87 0.90
CA ILE A 51 -11.71 19.96 -0.17
C ILE A 51 -10.26 19.50 0.08
N LYS A 52 -9.38 20.39 0.55
CA LYS A 52 -8.00 20.03 0.86
C LYS A 52 -7.91 19.01 1.99
N GLN A 53 -8.64 19.22 3.08
CA GLN A 53 -8.66 18.29 4.20
C GLN A 53 -9.22 16.91 3.79
N ASP A 54 -10.29 16.88 3.00
CA ASP A 54 -10.86 15.64 2.48
C ASP A 54 -9.88 14.90 1.56
N PHE A 55 -9.13 15.63 0.73
CA PHE A 55 -8.09 15.05 -0.11
C PHE A 55 -6.96 14.45 0.71
N GLU A 56 -6.44 15.16 1.71
CA GLU A 56 -5.41 14.65 2.63
C GLU A 56 -5.88 13.39 3.35
N LYS A 57 -7.12 13.40 3.86
CA LYS A 57 -7.71 12.23 4.52
C LYS A 57 -7.79 11.01 3.59
N ARG A 58 -8.28 11.20 2.36
CA ARG A 58 -8.35 10.13 1.34
C ARG A 58 -6.96 9.64 0.95
N SER A 59 -5.99 10.54 0.82
CA SER A 59 -4.61 10.19 0.50
C SER A 59 -3.99 9.30 1.58
N LEU A 60 -4.19 9.63 2.86
CA LEU A 60 -3.74 8.81 3.98
C LEU A 60 -4.41 7.44 4.02
N GLU A 61 -5.72 7.38 3.75
CA GLU A 61 -6.45 6.12 3.67
C GLU A 61 -5.95 5.23 2.54
N LEU A 62 -5.70 5.80 1.35
CA LEU A 62 -5.11 5.08 0.23
C LEU A 62 -3.69 4.60 0.55
N GLY A 63 -2.88 5.43 1.22
CA GLY A 63 -1.53 5.05 1.66
C GLY A 63 -1.54 3.83 2.57
N ARG A 64 -2.41 3.80 3.59
CA ARG A 64 -2.58 2.63 4.47
C ARG A 64 -3.02 1.38 3.71
N LYS A 65 -3.93 1.55 2.74
CA LYS A 65 -4.41 0.42 1.93
C LYS A 65 -3.31 -0.13 1.02
N ILE A 66 -2.44 0.73 0.49
CA ILE A 66 -1.28 0.30 -0.30
C ILE A 66 -0.31 -0.48 0.58
N GLU A 67 0.02 0.03 1.78
CA GLU A 67 0.91 -0.64 2.73
C GLU A 67 0.38 -2.02 3.12
N GLN A 68 -0.91 -2.13 3.44
CA GLN A 68 -1.56 -3.41 3.71
C GLN A 68 -1.46 -4.38 2.53
N LEU A 69 -1.71 -3.91 1.31
CA LEU A 69 -1.62 -4.76 0.11
C LEU A 69 -0.18 -5.20 -0.19
N GLU A 70 0.81 -4.37 0.11
CA GLU A 70 2.22 -4.72 -0.04
C GLU A 70 2.63 -5.81 0.96
N GLU A 71 2.16 -5.72 2.22
CA GLU A 71 2.37 -6.75 3.23
C GLU A 71 1.69 -8.08 2.84
N GLU A 72 0.41 -8.04 2.45
CA GLU A 72 -0.32 -9.22 1.97
C GLU A 72 0.38 -9.86 0.76
N LYS A 73 0.85 -9.05 -0.20
CA LYS A 73 1.61 -9.53 -1.36
C LYS A 73 2.92 -10.23 -0.95
N MET A 74 3.64 -9.68 0.02
CA MET A 74 4.87 -10.30 0.53
C MET A 74 4.58 -11.65 1.19
N GLN A 75 3.55 -11.72 2.04
CA GLN A 75 3.16 -12.95 2.71
C GLN A 75 2.75 -14.04 1.70
N LEU A 76 1.92 -13.69 0.73
CA LEU A 76 1.52 -14.62 -0.34
C LEU A 76 2.73 -15.09 -1.17
N GLY A 77 3.69 -14.21 -1.43
CA GLY A 77 4.94 -14.57 -2.10
C GLY A 77 5.70 -15.67 -1.34
N LEU A 78 5.83 -15.52 -0.02
CA LEU A 78 6.48 -16.52 0.84
C LEU A 78 5.72 -17.86 0.83
N ASP A 79 4.39 -17.83 0.93
CA ASP A 79 3.57 -19.04 0.91
C ASP A 79 3.73 -19.82 -0.40
N VAL A 80 3.79 -19.11 -1.54
CA VAL A 80 4.04 -19.71 -2.86
C VAL A 80 5.40 -20.41 -2.88
N ASP A 81 6.45 -19.76 -2.37
CA ASP A 81 7.80 -20.34 -2.34
C ASP A 81 7.88 -21.56 -1.42
N VAL A 82 7.21 -21.53 -0.26
CA VAL A 82 7.10 -22.68 0.65
C VAL A 82 6.40 -23.85 -0.05
N LYS A 83 5.26 -23.60 -0.71
CA LYS A 83 4.52 -24.64 -1.42
C LYS A 83 5.32 -25.25 -2.57
N LYS A 84 6.07 -24.42 -3.28
CA LYS A 84 6.98 -24.88 -4.34
C LYS A 84 8.07 -25.80 -3.79
N LEU A 85 8.66 -25.44 -2.65
CA LEU A 85 9.70 -26.23 -2.00
C LEU A 85 9.17 -27.57 -1.44
N GLU A 86 7.96 -27.57 -0.87
CA GLU A 86 7.27 -28.80 -0.45
C GLU A 86 7.03 -29.74 -1.64
N ALA A 87 6.50 -29.21 -2.76
CA ALA A 87 6.24 -29.99 -3.96
C ALA A 87 7.52 -30.60 -4.56
N ASP A 88 8.62 -29.84 -4.58
CA ASP A 88 9.92 -30.32 -5.07
C ASP A 88 10.49 -31.45 -4.19
N LYS A 89 10.35 -31.35 -2.85
CA LYS A 89 10.74 -32.43 -1.94
C LYS A 89 9.93 -33.69 -2.18
N LEU A 90 8.61 -33.55 -2.32
CA LEU A 90 7.72 -34.69 -2.62
C LEU A 90 8.08 -35.36 -3.96
N ARG A 91 8.36 -34.58 -5.00
CA ARG A 91 8.79 -35.11 -6.30
C ARG A 91 10.09 -35.91 -6.18
N LYS A 92 11.09 -35.39 -5.47
CA LYS A 92 12.37 -36.09 -5.25
C LYS A 92 12.15 -37.41 -4.48
N GLY A 93 11.32 -37.39 -3.44
CA GLY A 93 10.99 -38.59 -2.67
C GLY A 93 10.28 -39.65 -3.52
N LYS A 94 9.30 -39.23 -4.34
CA LYS A 94 8.58 -40.11 -5.27
C LYS A 94 9.53 -40.77 -6.27
N ASN A 95 10.40 -39.99 -6.92
CA ASN A 95 11.33 -40.52 -7.92
C ASN A 95 12.26 -41.58 -7.32
N LYS A 96 12.79 -41.34 -6.11
CA LYS A 96 13.63 -42.32 -5.42
C LYS A 96 12.87 -43.60 -5.09
N ALA A 97 11.65 -43.49 -4.57
CA ALA A 97 10.83 -44.66 -4.27
C ALA A 97 10.48 -45.48 -5.54
N GLU A 98 10.32 -44.80 -6.68
CA GLU A 98 10.08 -45.44 -7.97
C GLU A 98 11.32 -46.18 -8.49
N GLU A 99 12.50 -45.56 -8.40
CA GLU A 99 13.79 -46.21 -8.70
C GLU A 99 14.04 -47.45 -7.83
N ASP A 100 13.81 -47.34 -6.52
CA ASP A 100 13.94 -48.45 -5.57
C ASP A 100 12.96 -49.60 -5.90
N LEU A 101 11.72 -49.26 -6.27
CA LEU A 101 10.71 -50.24 -6.67
C LEU A 101 11.09 -50.97 -7.96
N ASP A 102 11.58 -50.24 -8.96
CA ASP A 102 12.02 -50.84 -10.23
C ASP A 102 13.24 -51.75 -10.01
N SER A 103 14.19 -51.33 -9.18
CA SER A 103 15.32 -52.16 -8.77
C SER A 103 14.84 -53.46 -8.12
N LEU A 104 13.98 -53.37 -7.10
CA LEU A 104 13.41 -54.53 -6.41
C LEU A 104 12.66 -55.47 -7.36
N LYS A 105 11.91 -54.91 -8.32
CA LYS A 105 11.19 -55.67 -9.35
C LYS A 105 12.15 -56.43 -10.26
N THR A 106 13.29 -55.85 -10.62
CA THR A 106 14.33 -56.54 -11.40
C THR A 106 14.99 -57.66 -10.60
N ASP A 107 15.32 -57.42 -9.34
CA ASP A 107 15.91 -58.41 -8.45
C ASP A 107 14.99 -59.59 -8.20
N TYR A 108 13.70 -59.34 -7.95
CA TYR A 108 12.70 -60.39 -7.81
C TYR A 108 12.57 -61.24 -9.07
N LYS A 109 12.53 -60.61 -10.25
CA LYS A 109 12.50 -61.35 -11.54
C LYS A 109 13.74 -62.22 -11.71
N ARG A 110 14.92 -61.73 -11.32
CA ARG A 110 16.18 -62.48 -11.37
C ARG A 110 16.14 -63.67 -10.41
N LEU A 111 15.77 -63.45 -9.15
CA LEU A 111 15.63 -64.50 -8.14
C LEU A 111 14.67 -65.60 -8.61
N ARG A 112 13.48 -65.23 -9.10
CA ARG A 112 12.49 -66.17 -9.63
C ARG A 112 13.04 -67.00 -10.80
N ARG A 113 13.84 -66.40 -11.68
CA ARG A 113 14.53 -67.13 -12.76
C ARG A 113 15.56 -68.11 -12.18
N SER A 114 16.39 -67.68 -11.24
CA SER A 114 17.39 -68.54 -10.58
C SER A 114 16.75 -69.74 -9.90
N ILE A 115 15.63 -69.57 -9.17
CA ILE A 115 14.90 -70.68 -8.52
C ILE A 115 14.40 -71.71 -9.56
N ARG A 116 13.96 -71.25 -10.73
CA ARG A 116 13.55 -72.15 -11.84
C ARG A 116 14.74 -72.92 -12.42
N THR A 117 15.88 -72.25 -12.62
CA THR A 117 17.08 -72.86 -13.21
C THR A 117 17.72 -73.89 -12.29
N VAL A 118 17.79 -73.64 -10.98
CA VAL A 118 18.40 -74.56 -10.00
C VAL A 118 17.45 -75.73 -9.63
N GLY A 119 16.26 -75.82 -10.24
CA GLY A 119 15.30 -76.91 -10.00
C GLY A 119 14.65 -76.89 -8.61
N LEU A 120 14.92 -75.87 -7.79
CA LEU A 120 14.34 -75.65 -6.45
C LEU A 120 12.82 -75.42 -6.47
N GLY A 121 12.22 -75.23 -7.65
CA GLY A 121 10.76 -75.22 -7.83
C GLY A 121 10.10 -76.61 -7.89
N LYS A 122 10.87 -77.71 -7.75
CA LYS A 122 10.32 -79.07 -7.59
C LYS A 122 9.67 -79.18 -6.20
N THR A 123 8.40 -79.58 -6.13
CA THR A 123 7.77 -79.99 -4.87
C THR A 123 8.54 -81.18 -4.28
N SER A 124 8.57 -81.31 -2.94
CA SER A 124 9.32 -82.36 -2.22
C SER A 124 9.09 -83.77 -2.77
N GLU A 125 7.92 -84.06 -3.34
CA GLU A 125 7.59 -85.32 -4.00
C GLU A 125 8.46 -85.63 -5.22
N LYS A 126 8.79 -84.62 -6.05
CA LYS A 126 9.64 -84.83 -7.24
C LYS A 126 11.07 -85.18 -6.88
N TRP A 127 11.56 -84.74 -5.72
CA TRP A 127 12.89 -85.12 -5.21
C TRP A 127 12.95 -86.57 -4.71
N ARG A 128 11.81 -87.15 -4.30
CA ARG A 128 11.75 -88.54 -3.81
C ARG A 128 11.70 -89.59 -4.92
N GLN A 129 11.35 -89.20 -6.15
CA GLN A 129 11.29 -90.09 -7.32
C GLN A 129 12.62 -90.20 -8.08
N GLU A 130 13.61 -89.38 -7.74
CA GLU A 130 14.89 -89.25 -8.47
C GLU A 130 16.07 -89.89 -7.69
N ILE A 131 15.79 -90.53 -6.55
CA ILE A 131 16.69 -91.40 -5.77
C ILE A 131 16.29 -92.85 -6.05
#